data_AF-A0A821DF92-F1
#
_entry.id   AF-A0A821DF92-F1
#
_cell.length_a   1.000
_cell.length_b   1.000
_cell.length_c   1.000
_cell.angle_alpha   90.00
_cell.angle_beta   90.00
_cell.angle_gamma   90.00
#
_symmetry.space_group_name_H-M   'P 1'
#
loop_
_entity.id
_entity.type
_entity.pdbx_description
1 polymer ?
#
loop_
_entity_poly.entity_id
_entity_poly.type
_entity_poly.pdbx_seq_one_letter_code
_entity_poly.pdbx_strand_id
1 'polypeptide(L)'
;MTIAYITGGQYVPMVNAQLLAKVIIGGVREEITLERLMQNAEADIVREVQRAEEEGLDDRETATRINHYFASRKTRTKHMRNKAGATSKTAEECYSKCADMSEMASKFKTVEIEEEEETREDMNYELDEDDMSLEQAKRIVQKAKSRK
;
A
#
# COMPACT_ATOMS: atom_id res chain seq x y z
N MET A 1 12.66 11.51 -1.74
CA MET A 1 11.42 10.73 -1.53
C MET A 1 10.71 10.61 -2.86
N THR A 2 10.43 9.40 -3.32
CA THR A 2 9.70 9.17 -4.58
C THR A 2 8.19 9.23 -4.35
N ILE A 3 7.39 9.50 -5.38
CA ILE A 3 5.91 9.49 -5.26
C ILE A 3 5.43 8.14 -4.74
N ALA A 4 6.04 7.03 -5.18
CA ALA A 4 5.78 5.69 -4.66
C ALA A 4 6.00 5.58 -3.14
N TYR A 5 6.96 6.29 -2.57
CA TYR A 5 7.17 6.30 -1.12
C TYR A 5 6.07 7.07 -0.38
N ILE A 6 5.57 8.18 -0.97
CA ILE A 6 4.49 9.01 -0.43
C ILE A 6 3.13 8.30 -0.54
N THR A 7 2.90 7.56 -1.62
CA THR A 7 1.68 6.76 -1.85
C THR A 7 1.77 5.36 -1.27
N GLY A 8 2.86 5.03 -0.58
CA GLY A 8 3.00 3.76 0.12
C GLY A 8 3.15 2.52 -0.74
N GLY A 9 3.78 2.65 -1.89
CA GLY A 9 3.98 1.57 -2.86
C GLY A 9 2.75 1.33 -3.73
N GLN A 10 1.79 2.24 -3.73
CA GLN A 10 0.66 2.18 -4.64
C GLN A 10 1.04 2.79 -6.00
N TYR A 11 0.78 2.03 -7.07
CA TYR A 11 0.86 2.54 -8.44
C TYR A 11 -0.22 3.59 -8.66
N VAL A 12 0.16 4.82 -9.01
CA VAL A 12 -0.81 5.86 -9.34
C VAL A 12 -0.69 6.19 -10.81
N PRO A 13 -1.68 5.82 -11.65
CA PRO A 13 -1.65 6.17 -13.04
C PRO A 13 -1.85 7.68 -13.18
N MET A 14 -0.87 8.36 -13.79
CA MET A 14 -0.83 9.82 -13.94
C MET A 14 -1.75 10.34 -15.06
N VAL A 15 -2.80 9.58 -15.44
CA VAL A 15 -3.74 9.95 -16.52
C VAL A 15 -4.40 11.30 -16.23
N ASN A 16 -4.45 11.70 -14.95
CA ASN A 16 -4.94 13.01 -14.54
C ASN A 16 -4.02 13.69 -13.51
N ALA A 17 -2.96 14.37 -13.99
CA ALA A 17 -2.01 15.12 -13.15
C ALA A 17 -2.68 16.18 -12.25
N GLN A 18 -3.89 16.64 -12.58
CA GLN A 18 -4.66 17.57 -11.75
C GLN A 18 -5.13 16.95 -10.42
N LEU A 19 -5.27 15.61 -10.38
CA LEU A 19 -5.66 14.88 -9.18
C LEU A 19 -4.46 14.46 -8.31
N LEU A 20 -3.22 14.75 -8.74
CA LEU A 20 -2.01 14.44 -7.98
C LEU A 20 -2.04 15.03 -6.57
N ALA A 21 -2.58 16.25 -6.41
CA ALA A 21 -2.73 16.85 -5.09
C ALA A 21 -3.66 16.03 -4.18
N LYS A 22 -4.76 15.50 -4.71
CA LYS A 22 -5.68 14.63 -3.96
C LYS A 22 -5.02 13.30 -3.60
N VAL A 23 -4.26 12.71 -4.52
CA VAL A 23 -3.47 11.48 -4.30
C VAL A 23 -2.47 11.68 -3.15
N ILE A 24 -1.69 12.77 -3.18
CA ILE A 24 -0.71 13.06 -2.13
C ILE A 24 -1.42 13.25 -0.78
N ILE A 25 -2.50 14.02 -0.75
CA ILE A 25 -3.27 14.24 0.47
C ILE A 25 -3.89 12.94 0.99
N GLY A 26 -4.44 12.10 0.11
CA GLY A 26 -5.00 10.79 0.42
C GLY A 26 -3.94 9.85 1.00
N GLY A 27 -2.80 9.71 0.32
CA GLY A 27 -1.67 8.90 0.79
C GLY A 27 -1.14 9.34 2.16
N VAL A 28 -1.00 10.66 2.39
CA VAL A 28 -0.60 11.19 3.71
C VAL A 28 -1.64 10.89 4.79
N ARG A 29 -2.94 11.01 4.49
CA ARG A 29 -4.01 10.70 5.45
C ARG A 29 -4.08 9.20 5.77
N GLU A 30 -3.87 8.33 4.79
CA GLU A 30 -3.71 6.89 5.00
C GLU A 30 -2.53 6.61 5.92
N GLU A 31 -1.39 7.25 5.65
CA GLU A 31 -0.17 7.08 6.44
C GLU A 31 -0.34 7.51 7.90
N ILE A 32 -0.98 8.66 8.15
CA ILE A 32 -1.29 9.15 9.50
C ILE A 32 -2.22 8.16 10.22
N THR A 33 -3.21 7.61 9.52
CA THR A 33 -4.15 6.66 10.11
C THR A 33 -3.45 5.34 10.47
N LEU A 34 -2.60 4.83 9.58
CA LEU A 34 -1.79 3.64 9.82
C LEU A 34 -0.84 3.86 10.99
N GLU A 35 -0.22 5.03 11.10
CA GLU A 35 0.69 5.36 12.20
C GLU A 35 -0.02 5.44 13.55
N ARG A 36 -1.24 6.02 13.60
CA ARG A 36 -2.09 5.98 14.80
C ARG A 36 -2.46 4.56 15.19
N LEU A 37 -2.78 3.71 14.21
CA LEU A 37 -3.06 2.30 14.47
C LEU A 37 -1.83 1.60 15.05
N MET A 38 -0.65 1.84 14.48
CA MET A 38 0.61 1.29 14.97
C MET A 38 0.92 1.76 16.39
N GLN A 39 0.70 3.02 16.74
CA GLN A 39 0.90 3.51 18.11
C GLN A 39 -0.05 2.83 19.11
N ASN A 40 -1.32 2.64 18.74
CA ASN A 40 -2.29 1.98 19.61
C ASN A 40 -1.99 0.48 19.81
N ALA A 41 -1.44 -0.18 18.79
CA ALA A 41 -1.11 -1.60 18.81
C ALA A 41 0.40 -1.88 18.93
N GLU A 42 1.20 -0.90 19.36
CA GLU A 42 2.67 -0.96 19.31
C GLU A 42 3.23 -2.13 20.11
N ALA A 43 2.76 -2.31 21.35
CA ALA A 43 3.21 -3.39 22.22
C ALA A 43 2.90 -4.78 21.65
N ASP A 44 1.78 -4.92 20.94
CA ASP A 44 1.36 -6.17 20.31
C ASP A 44 2.18 -6.42 19.04
N ILE A 45 2.36 -5.40 18.19
CA ILE A 45 3.16 -5.49 16.95
C ILE A 45 4.61 -5.83 17.28
N VAL A 46 5.24 -5.14 18.24
CA VAL A 46 6.64 -5.39 18.62
C VAL A 46 6.81 -6.81 19.14
N ARG A 47 5.86 -7.30 19.94
CA ARG A 47 5.90 -8.69 20.44
C ARG A 47 5.80 -9.71 19.32
N GLU A 48 4.88 -9.49 18.37
CA GLU A 48 4.70 -10.40 17.24
C GLU A 48 5.90 -10.38 16.29
N VAL A 49 6.51 -9.20 16.04
CA VAL A 49 7.73 -9.07 15.25
C VAL A 49 8.92 -9.72 15.95
N GLN A 50 9.09 -9.51 17.26
CA GLN A 50 10.16 -10.12 18.04
C GLN A 50 10.06 -11.64 18.04
N ARG A 51 8.84 -12.17 18.23
CA ARG A 51 8.59 -13.61 18.18
C ARG A 51 8.84 -14.19 16.79
N ALA A 52 8.48 -13.46 15.73
CA ALA A 52 8.78 -13.87 14.37
C ALA A 52 10.29 -13.87 14.07
N GLU A 53 11.04 -12.92 14.62
CA GLU A 53 12.52 -12.90 14.53
C GLU A 53 13.16 -14.08 15.29
N GLU A 54 12.66 -14.42 16.47
CA GLU A 54 13.13 -15.59 17.25
C GLU A 54 12.83 -16.92 16.54
N GLU A 55 11.70 -16.99 15.83
CA GLU A 55 11.32 -18.13 15.00
C GLU A 55 12.04 -18.14 13.63
N GLY A 56 12.81 -17.09 13.30
CA GLY A 56 13.55 -16.99 12.04
C GLY A 56 12.68 -16.80 10.80
N LEU A 57 11.46 -16.25 10.96
CA LEU A 57 10.49 -16.08 9.88
C LEU A 57 10.87 -14.94 8.92
N ASP A 58 10.50 -15.11 7.65
CA ASP A 58 10.65 -14.06 6.64
C ASP A 58 9.69 -12.88 6.88
N ASP A 59 10.02 -11.73 6.31
CA ASP A 59 9.21 -10.50 6.38
C ASP A 59 7.81 -10.71 5.82
N ARG A 60 7.67 -11.51 4.77
CA ARG A 60 6.37 -11.82 4.15
C ARG A 60 5.50 -12.68 5.07
N GLU A 61 6.09 -13.64 5.75
CA GLU A 61 5.39 -14.53 6.68
C GLU A 61 4.99 -13.77 7.95
N THR A 62 5.89 -12.93 8.45
CA THR A 62 5.63 -12.01 9.55
C THR A 62 4.45 -11.08 9.22
N ALA A 63 4.43 -10.51 8.01
CA ALA A 63 3.33 -9.66 7.55
C ALA A 63 2.00 -10.42 7.46
N THR A 64 2.02 -11.68 7.01
CA THR A 64 0.81 -12.53 6.94
C THR A 64 0.24 -12.80 8.33
N ARG A 65 1.13 -13.06 9.30
CA ARG A 65 0.75 -13.29 10.69
C ARG A 65 0.17 -12.03 11.35
N ILE A 66 0.79 -10.87 11.14
CA ILE A 66 0.26 -9.58 11.61
C ILE A 66 -1.09 -9.28 10.95
N ASN A 67 -1.23 -9.55 9.66
CA ASN A 67 -2.49 -9.38 8.96
C ASN A 67 -3.60 -10.25 9.58
N HIS A 68 -3.34 -11.54 9.81
CA HIS A 68 -4.28 -12.43 10.49
C HIS A 68 -4.61 -11.97 11.91
N TYR A 69 -3.62 -11.45 12.63
CA TYR A 69 -3.82 -10.89 13.96
C TYR A 69 -4.82 -9.72 13.93
N PHE A 70 -4.63 -8.75 13.03
CA PHE A 70 -5.54 -7.61 12.88
C PHE A 70 -6.91 -8.02 12.33
N ALA A 71 -6.97 -8.99 11.42
CA ALA A 71 -8.21 -9.56 10.91
C ALA A 71 -9.03 -10.23 12.03
N SER A 72 -8.37 -10.99 12.93
CA SER A 72 -9.04 -11.62 14.08
C SER A 72 -9.68 -10.59 15.03
N ARG A 73 -9.10 -9.39 15.11
CA ARG A 73 -9.59 -8.26 15.90
C ARG A 73 -10.61 -7.39 15.16
N LYS A 74 -10.98 -7.72 13.92
CA LYS A 74 -11.86 -6.92 13.05
C LYS A 74 -11.39 -5.47 12.95
N THR A 75 -10.07 -5.27 12.90
CA THR A 75 -9.48 -3.93 12.80
C THR A 75 -9.63 -3.45 11.37
N ARG A 76 -10.39 -2.35 11.20
CA ARG A 76 -10.54 -1.69 9.91
C ARG A 76 -9.44 -0.65 9.73
N THR A 77 -8.93 -0.58 8.51
CA THR A 77 -7.90 0.36 8.09
C THR A 77 -8.44 1.23 6.96
N LYS A 78 -7.86 2.42 6.83
CA LYS A 78 -8.20 3.33 5.74
C LYS A 78 -7.27 3.06 4.58
N HIS A 79 -7.83 3.01 3.37
CA HIS A 79 -7.10 2.77 2.14
C HIS A 79 -7.60 3.72 1.06
N MET A 80 -6.67 4.30 0.31
CA MET A 80 -7.02 4.99 -0.92
C MET A 80 -7.28 3.97 -2.04
N ARG A 81 -8.41 4.11 -2.75
CA ARG A 81 -8.61 3.38 -4.01
C ARG A 81 -7.88 4.10 -5.13
N ASN A 82 -6.85 3.47 -5.67
CA ASN A 82 -6.00 3.98 -6.75
C ASN A 82 -6.21 3.26 -8.09
N LYS A 83 -7.22 2.38 -8.18
CA LYS A 83 -7.44 1.50 -9.33
C LYS A 83 -7.86 2.22 -10.59
N ALA A 84 -8.47 3.40 -10.45
CA ALA A 84 -8.93 4.19 -11.58
C ALA A 84 -7.74 4.62 -12.46
N GLY A 85 -7.71 4.13 -13.70
CA GLY A 85 -6.67 4.38 -14.69
C GLY A 85 -5.52 3.36 -14.73
N ALA A 86 -5.60 2.24 -14.00
CA ALA A 86 -4.56 1.20 -14.06
C ALA A 86 -4.58 0.52 -15.44
N THR A 87 -3.55 0.79 -16.25
CA THR A 87 -3.42 0.26 -17.62
C THR A 87 -3.17 -1.26 -17.68
N SER A 88 -2.92 -1.93 -16.54
CA SER A 88 -2.88 -3.39 -16.41
C SER A 88 -2.77 -3.85 -14.96
N LYS A 89 -3.22 -5.09 -14.67
CA LYS A 89 -2.97 -5.75 -13.37
C LYS A 89 -1.47 -5.90 -13.07
N THR A 90 -0.64 -6.05 -14.12
CA THR A 90 0.82 -6.07 -13.99
C THR A 90 1.40 -4.71 -13.58
N ALA A 91 0.80 -3.61 -14.02
CA ALA A 91 1.20 -2.26 -13.61
C ALA A 91 0.99 -2.04 -12.10
N GLU A 92 -0.13 -2.54 -11.58
CA GLU A 92 -0.51 -2.44 -10.16
C GLU A 92 0.52 -3.14 -9.24
N GLU A 93 1.00 -4.32 -9.62
CA GLU A 93 1.86 -5.15 -8.76
C GLU A 93 3.37 -4.97 -8.97
N CYS A 94 3.81 -4.68 -10.20
CA CYS A 94 5.23 -4.65 -10.56
C CYS A 94 5.84 -3.26 -10.56
N TYR A 95 5.13 -2.22 -11.00
CA TYR A 95 5.77 -0.91 -11.22
C TYR A 95 6.06 -0.18 -9.92
N SER A 96 5.31 -0.45 -8.85
CA SER A 96 5.59 0.10 -7.52
C SER A 96 6.83 -0.49 -6.85
N LYS A 97 7.27 -1.67 -7.30
CA LYS A 97 8.43 -2.40 -6.75
C LYS A 97 9.69 -2.25 -7.59
N CYS A 98 9.63 -1.57 -8.72
CA CYS A 98 10.81 -1.34 -9.56
C CYS A 98 11.74 -0.34 -8.86
N ALA A 99 13.04 -0.65 -8.85
CA ALA A 99 14.05 0.19 -8.20
C ALA A 99 14.35 1.44 -9.03
N ASP A 100 14.27 1.33 -10.35
CA ASP A 100 14.56 2.41 -11.28
C ASP A 100 13.62 2.41 -12.51
N MET A 101 13.74 3.48 -13.30
CA MET A 101 12.96 3.69 -14.52
C MET A 101 13.34 2.72 -15.64
N SER A 102 14.54 2.17 -15.63
CA SER A 102 15.02 1.21 -16.63
C SER A 102 14.34 -0.15 -16.44
N GLU A 103 14.21 -0.59 -15.20
CA GLU A 103 13.48 -1.79 -14.81
C GLU A 103 11.99 -1.67 -15.14
N MET A 104 11.39 -0.51 -14.83
CA MET A 104 10.00 -0.23 -15.19
C MET A 104 9.79 -0.27 -16.70
N ALA A 105 10.65 0.39 -17.48
CA ALA A 105 10.58 0.40 -18.94
C ALA A 105 10.70 -1.01 -19.54
N SER A 106 11.50 -1.90 -18.95
CA SER A 106 11.63 -3.29 -19.43
C SER A 106 10.38 -4.14 -19.17
N LYS A 107 9.65 -3.85 -18.09
CA LYS A 107 8.43 -4.56 -17.69
C LYS A 107 7.17 -3.89 -18.26
N PHE A 108 7.31 -2.69 -18.81
CA PHE A 108 6.23 -1.92 -19.39
C PHE A 108 5.67 -2.62 -20.64
N LYS A 109 4.47 -3.18 -20.50
CA LYS A 109 3.68 -3.65 -21.64
C LYS A 109 2.49 -2.74 -21.84
N THR A 110 2.44 -2.05 -22.97
CA THR A 110 1.21 -1.44 -23.48
C THR A 110 0.28 -2.56 -23.89
N VAL A 111 -0.59 -2.97 -22.96
CA VAL A 111 -1.74 -3.80 -23.30
C VAL A 111 -2.88 -2.82 -23.53
N GLU A 112 -3.45 -2.82 -24.73
CA GLU A 112 -4.73 -2.17 -24.98
C GLU A 112 -5.77 -2.94 -24.16
N ILE A 113 -6.19 -2.35 -23.05
CA ILE A 113 -7.32 -2.85 -22.28
C ILE A 113 -8.56 -2.21 -22.89
N GLU A 114 -9.58 -3.01 -23.16
CA GLU A 114 -10.94 -2.52 -23.42
C GLU A 114 -11.33 -1.65 -22.21
N GLU A 115 -11.33 -0.34 -22.42
CA GLU A 115 -11.64 0.65 -21.39
C GLU A 115 -13.02 0.30 -20.80
N GLU A 116 -13.07 -0.23 -19.58
CA GLU A 116 -14.19 0.14 -18.71
C GLU A 116 -14.02 1.65 -18.54
N GLU A 117 -14.81 2.43 -19.29
CA GLU A 117 -14.86 3.89 -19.21
C GLU A 117 -15.36 4.28 -17.81
N GLU A 118 -14.50 4.14 -16.78
CA GLU A 118 -14.64 4.93 -15.58
C GLU A 118 -14.40 6.37 -15.99
N THR A 119 -15.47 7.17 -15.95
CA THR A 119 -15.39 8.57 -16.34
C THR A 119 -14.49 9.30 -15.37
N ARG A 120 -13.93 10.45 -15.78
CA ARG A 120 -13.11 11.30 -14.89
C ARG A 120 -13.82 11.70 -13.60
N GLU A 121 -15.15 11.62 -13.57
CA GLU A 121 -15.99 11.91 -12.40
C GLU A 121 -16.01 10.75 -11.39
N ASP A 122 -15.74 9.52 -11.82
CA ASP A 122 -15.67 8.32 -10.98
C ASP A 122 -14.30 8.18 -10.27
N MET A 123 -13.27 8.89 -10.74
CA MET A 123 -11.93 8.89 -10.16
C MET A 123 -11.86 9.68 -8.84
N ASN A 124 -12.22 9.03 -7.74
CA ASN A 124 -12.14 9.60 -6.40
C ASN A 124 -11.04 8.94 -5.56
N TYR A 125 -10.05 9.73 -5.14
CA TYR A 125 -8.94 9.31 -4.25
C TYR A 125 -9.29 9.50 -2.77
N GLU A 126 -10.56 9.32 -2.42
CA GLU A 126 -11.00 9.30 -1.03
C GLU A 126 -10.57 8.01 -0.32
N LEU A 127 -10.57 8.08 1.01
CA LEU A 127 -10.17 6.96 1.85
C LEU A 127 -11.39 6.14 2.20
N ASP A 128 -11.38 4.88 1.79
CA ASP A 128 -12.36 3.89 2.20
C ASP A 128 -11.88 3.14 3.45
N GLU A 129 -12.82 2.74 4.30
CA GLU A 129 -12.52 1.83 5.41
C GLU A 129 -12.73 0.39 4.95
N ASP A 130 -11.69 -0.43 5.06
CA ASP A 130 -11.72 -1.85 4.70
C ASP A 130 -10.86 -2.67 5.66
N ASP A 131 -10.84 -4.00 5.48
CA ASP A 131 -9.94 -4.88 6.20
C ASP A 131 -8.46 -4.59 5.82
N MET A 132 -7.56 -4.84 6.77
CA MET A 132 -6.13 -4.61 6.56
C MET A 132 -5.61 -5.42 5.38
N SER A 133 -5.02 -4.71 4.40
CA SER A 133 -4.36 -5.35 3.27
C SER A 133 -3.00 -5.92 3.66
N LEU A 134 -2.53 -6.93 2.92
CA LEU A 134 -1.22 -7.53 3.15
C LEU A 134 -0.08 -6.51 2.95
N GLU A 135 -0.24 -5.57 2.01
CA GLU A 135 0.74 -4.52 1.77
C GLU A 135 0.85 -3.55 2.96
N GLN A 136 -0.27 -3.19 3.59
CA GLN A 136 -0.22 -2.42 4.84
C GLN A 136 0.45 -3.20 5.97
N ALA A 137 0.18 -4.50 6.10
CA ALA A 137 0.84 -5.34 7.11
C ALA A 137 2.35 -5.42 6.89
N LYS A 138 2.82 -5.55 5.63
CA LYS A 138 4.26 -5.49 5.30
C LYS A 138 4.87 -4.14 5.69
N ARG A 139 4.16 -3.03 5.45
CA ARG A 139 4.61 -1.68 5.84
C ARG A 139 4.70 -1.55 7.35
N ILE A 140 3.76 -2.12 8.11
CA ILE A 140 3.84 -2.18 9.58
C ILE A 140 5.10 -2.93 10.03
N VAL A 141 5.39 -4.10 9.44
CA VAL A 141 6.62 -4.88 9.76
C VAL A 141 7.87 -4.07 9.48
N GLN A 142 7.99 -3.50 8.28
CA GLN A 142 9.14 -2.68 7.88
C GLN A 142 9.34 -1.50 8.83
N LYS A 143 8.26 -0.80 9.17
CA LYS A 143 8.30 0.32 10.12
C LYS A 143 8.69 -0.12 11.53
N ALA A 144 8.12 -1.22 12.02
CA ALA A 144 8.46 -1.75 13.33
C ALA A 144 9.95 -2.13 13.42
N LYS A 145 10.50 -2.74 12.38
CA LYS A 145 11.94 -3.04 12.28
C LYS A 145 12.81 -1.78 12.21
N SER A 146 12.37 -0.75 11.48
CA SER A 146 13.11 0.53 11.38
C SER A 146 13.11 1.38 12.65
N ARG A 147 12.22 1.08 13.61
CA ARG A 147 12.09 1.79 14.90
C ARG A 147 12.89 1.13 16.03
N LYS A 148 13.44 -0.06 15.82
CA LYS A 148 14.43 -0.68 16.72
C LYS A 148 15.77 0.05 16.59
#